data_AF-A0A0S4MPW3-F1
#
_entry.id   AF-A0A0S4MPW3-F1
#
_cell.length_a   1.000
_cell.length_b   1.000
_cell.length_c   1.000
_cell.angle_alpha   90.00
_cell.angle_beta   90.00
_cell.angle_gamma   90.00
#
_symmetry.space_group_name_H-M   'P 1'
#
loop_
_entity.id
_entity.type
_entity.pdbx_description
1 polymer ?
#
loop_
_entity_poly.entity_id
_entity_poly.type
_entity_poly.pdbx_seq_one_letter_code
_entity_poly.pdbx_strand_id
1 'polypeptide(L)'
;MEERSRRSRIEKGISEIPMELGLKICKHLNATDLVNLCEAIPKWKWVLNTSPFSQVVCKSIEDWKWLDRHLCQLLFGGDAEIAWTNATLASVYRNQQDAIFQRLSRTEFPEHTQRPVSCLFLTSTSDVSRLLDNVKQYHCNLQVVSSGPPTCIFFDVVSDATHFKHDWNGFSHLSGGSCLQKLQDIAGSGTEVGKRRRLTDYDCVILDVDYGDTIQLHADMDDLLSGMTPRQTFITTGSLLRIKGLVSNLDCMEEMFWSLGGFEFSLLSQISANWRIWCNQHQNHFAIDFVEVVRWACLDVFSRQGGKTLHC
;
A
#
# COMPACT_ATOMS: atom_id res chain seq x y z
N MET A 1 59.66 9.71 38.90
CA MET A 1 58.37 10.35 39.20
C MET A 1 57.89 10.99 37.91
N GLU A 2 57.30 10.19 37.03
CA GLU A 2 56.75 10.63 35.74
C GLU A 2 55.26 10.33 35.76
N GLU A 3 54.48 11.38 36.00
CA GLU A 3 53.02 11.31 36.05
C GLU A 3 52.50 11.47 34.62
N ARG A 4 52.30 10.33 33.93
CA ARG A 4 51.66 10.29 32.62
C ARG A 4 50.20 10.74 32.75
N SER A 5 49.95 12.01 32.41
CA SER A 5 48.63 12.58 32.17
C SER A 5 47.86 11.74 31.15
N ARG A 6 46.96 10.88 31.64
CA ARG A 6 45.93 10.23 30.83
C ARG A 6 44.91 11.30 30.42
N ARG A 7 45.09 11.89 29.24
CA ARG A 7 44.02 12.63 28.55
C ARG A 7 42.87 11.65 28.27
N SER A 8 41.86 11.67 29.12
CA SER A 8 40.52 11.17 28.83
C SER A 8 40.01 11.91 27.59
N ARG A 9 40.06 11.26 26.42
CA ARG A 9 39.29 11.71 25.25
C ARG A 9 37.82 11.59 25.64
N ILE A 10 37.19 12.71 25.91
CA ILE A 10 35.72 12.77 25.99
C ILE A 10 35.25 12.51 24.57
N GLU A 11 34.70 11.32 24.33
CA GLU A 11 34.00 11.00 23.09
C GLU A 11 32.76 11.89 23.02
N LYS A 12 32.86 13.00 22.30
CA LYS A 12 31.69 13.84 22.02
C LYS A 12 30.74 13.07 21.13
N GLY A 13 29.56 12.75 21.66
CA GLY A 13 28.51 12.09 20.90
C GLY A 13 27.93 13.00 19.82
N ILE A 14 27.38 12.42 18.76
CA ILE A 14 26.72 13.15 17.66
C ILE A 14 25.60 14.10 18.16
N SER A 15 25.00 13.79 19.31
CA SER A 15 23.99 14.62 19.96
C SER A 15 24.52 15.91 20.62
N GLU A 16 25.84 16.08 20.70
CA GLU A 16 26.52 17.25 21.25
C GLU A 16 27.07 18.20 20.16
N ILE A 17 26.76 17.92 18.90
CA ILE A 17 27.13 18.77 17.77
C ILE A 17 26.34 20.10 17.85
N PRO A 18 26.99 21.26 17.62
CA PRO A 18 26.30 22.55 17.55
C PRO A 18 25.17 22.55 16.52
N MET A 19 24.09 23.25 16.85
CA MET A 19 22.88 23.31 16.03
C MET A 19 23.19 23.72 14.58
N GLU A 20 24.10 24.67 14.38
CA GLU A 20 24.48 25.18 13.06
C GLU A 20 25.16 24.11 12.20
N LEU A 21 25.94 23.23 12.82
CA LEU A 21 26.59 22.13 12.10
C LEU A 21 25.59 21.01 11.81
N GLY A 22 24.66 20.73 12.73
CA GLY A 22 23.53 19.82 12.51
C GLY A 22 22.68 20.26 11.32
N LEU A 23 22.33 21.55 11.24
CA LEU A 23 21.60 22.13 10.12
C LEU A 23 22.34 21.99 8.78
N LYS A 24 23.67 22.16 8.76
CA LYS A 24 24.47 21.97 7.55
C LYS A 24 24.46 20.52 7.08
N ILE A 25 24.52 19.56 8.00
CA ILE A 25 24.40 18.12 7.66
C ILE A 25 23.03 17.85 7.06
N CYS A 26 21.97 18.32 7.71
CA CYS A 26 20.59 18.09 7.28
C CYS A 26 20.27 18.62 5.88
N LYS A 27 20.98 19.66 5.40
CA LYS A 27 20.79 20.21 4.04
C LYS A 27 21.15 19.23 2.92
N HIS A 28 21.90 18.18 3.23
CA HIS A 28 22.31 17.17 2.27
C HIS A 28 21.49 15.88 2.37
N LEU A 29 20.48 15.85 3.25
CA LEU A 29 19.65 14.68 3.48
C LEU A 29 18.33 14.81 2.73
N ASN A 30 17.84 13.70 2.16
CA ASN A 30 16.48 13.62 1.65
C ASN A 30 15.49 13.44 2.81
N ALA A 31 14.18 13.43 2.52
CA ALA A 31 13.15 13.30 3.54
C ALA A 31 13.27 12.01 4.38
N THR A 32 13.53 10.87 3.75
CA THR A 32 13.72 9.58 4.44
C THR A 32 14.91 9.64 5.39
N ASP A 33 16.04 10.18 4.95
CA ASP A 33 17.25 10.33 5.76
C ASP A 33 17.06 11.31 6.91
N LEU A 34 16.33 12.42 6.68
CA LEU A 34 15.96 13.38 7.72
C LEU A 34 15.11 12.73 8.82
N VAL A 35 14.07 12.00 8.42
CA VAL A 35 13.18 11.28 9.34
C VAL A 35 13.96 10.23 10.12
N ASN A 36 14.76 9.40 9.44
CA ASN A 36 15.58 8.37 10.08
C ASN A 36 16.61 8.95 11.05
N LEU A 37 17.25 10.08 10.69
CA LEU A 37 18.18 10.79 11.56
C LEU A 37 17.48 11.26 12.84
N CYS A 38 16.28 11.84 12.72
CA CYS A 38 15.55 12.37 13.86
C CYS A 38 14.94 11.28 14.75
N GLU A 39 14.65 10.10 14.20
CA GLU A 39 14.29 8.92 14.98
C GLU A 39 15.50 8.32 15.71
N ALA A 40 16.68 8.28 15.06
CA ALA A 40 17.93 7.82 15.66
C ALA A 40 18.46 8.80 16.74
N ILE A 41 18.23 10.10 16.57
CA ILE A 41 18.64 11.16 17.49
C ILE A 41 17.41 11.97 17.90
N PRO A 42 16.61 11.52 18.89
CA PRO A 42 15.35 12.18 19.26
C PRO A 42 15.47 13.66 19.63
N LYS A 43 16.65 14.08 20.13
CA LYS A 43 16.97 15.49 20.41
C LYS A 43 16.94 16.39 19.17
N TRP A 44 16.98 15.81 17.97
CA TRP A 44 16.99 16.53 16.69
C TRP A 44 15.62 16.59 16.02
N LYS A 45 14.54 16.10 16.66
CA LYS A 45 13.18 16.17 16.12
C LYS A 45 12.73 17.60 15.72
N TRP A 46 13.32 18.63 16.32
CA TRP A 46 13.08 20.03 15.94
C TRP A 46 13.45 20.34 14.49
N VAL A 47 14.39 19.59 13.89
CA VAL A 47 14.79 19.75 12.48
C VAL A 47 13.61 19.56 11.54
N LEU A 48 12.76 18.55 11.79
CA LEU A 48 11.60 18.24 10.94
C LEU A 48 10.54 19.35 10.96
N ASN A 49 10.53 20.18 12.00
CA ASN A 49 9.64 21.33 12.12
C ASN A 49 10.28 22.64 11.65
N THR A 50 11.53 22.61 11.17
CA THR A 50 12.30 23.80 10.78
C THR A 50 12.34 23.92 9.26
N SER A 51 12.04 25.11 8.72
CA SER A 51 12.25 25.39 7.29
C SER A 51 13.76 25.43 6.97
N PRO A 52 14.22 24.85 5.84
CA PRO A 52 13.44 24.27 4.74
C PRO A 52 13.12 22.77 4.88
N PHE A 53 13.55 22.10 5.94
CA PHE A 53 13.44 20.64 6.06
C PHE A 53 12.00 20.15 6.17
N SER A 54 11.14 20.90 6.84
CA SER A 54 9.70 20.60 6.87
C SER A 54 9.09 20.55 5.46
N GLN A 55 9.51 21.47 4.58
CA GLN A 55 9.07 21.49 3.18
C GLN A 55 9.61 20.28 2.39
N VAL A 56 10.84 19.84 2.67
CA VAL A 56 11.40 18.63 2.05
C VAL A 56 10.57 17.40 2.41
N VAL A 57 10.17 17.26 3.68
CA VAL A 57 9.30 16.16 4.13
C VAL A 57 7.92 16.26 3.48
N CYS A 58 7.30 17.45 3.47
CA CYS A 58 5.97 17.63 2.87
C CYS A 58 5.98 17.41 1.35
N LYS A 59 7.06 17.77 0.64
CA LYS A 59 7.18 17.42 -0.78
C LYS A 59 7.34 15.94 -1.01
N SER A 60 8.03 15.23 -0.11
CA SER A 60 8.27 13.81 -0.32
C SER A 60 7.01 12.94 -0.25
N ILE A 61 5.95 13.43 0.42
CA ILE A 61 4.68 12.71 0.51
C ILE A 61 3.86 12.79 -0.78
N GLU A 62 4.12 13.80 -1.63
CA GLU A 62 3.48 13.99 -2.94
C GLU A 62 3.70 12.79 -3.89
N ASP A 63 4.83 12.10 -3.72
CA ASP A 63 5.26 10.97 -4.57
C ASP A 63 4.90 9.59 -4.01
N TRP A 64 4.19 9.51 -2.88
CA TRP A 64 3.83 8.23 -2.30
C TRP A 64 2.94 7.40 -3.22
N LYS A 65 3.11 6.08 -3.15
CA LYS A 65 2.37 5.14 -4.01
C LYS A 65 1.11 4.57 -3.38
N TRP A 66 0.98 4.67 -2.06
CA TRP A 66 -0.15 4.10 -1.37
C TRP A 66 -0.47 4.86 -0.09
N LEU A 67 -1.70 4.75 0.38
CA LEU A 67 -2.13 5.17 1.71
C LEU A 67 -2.91 4.02 2.35
N ASP A 68 -2.80 3.88 3.67
CA ASP A 68 -3.64 3.00 4.46
C ASP A 68 -4.49 3.82 5.44
N ARG A 69 -5.26 3.13 6.28
CA ARG A 69 -6.11 3.75 7.27
C ARG A 69 -5.36 4.76 8.14
N HIS A 70 -4.20 4.39 8.68
CA HIS A 70 -3.49 5.25 9.61
C HIS A 70 -2.91 6.48 8.91
N LEU A 71 -2.36 6.31 7.71
CA LEU A 71 -1.90 7.42 6.90
C LEU A 71 -3.04 8.38 6.54
N CYS A 72 -4.20 7.86 6.12
CA CYS A 72 -5.38 8.69 5.86
C CYS A 72 -5.84 9.43 7.12
N GLN A 73 -5.80 8.81 8.31
CA GLN A 73 -6.14 9.50 9.57
C GLN A 73 -5.18 10.64 9.89
N LEU A 74 -3.88 10.43 9.70
CA LEU A 74 -2.88 11.46 9.95
C LEU A 74 -3.02 12.62 8.96
N LEU A 75 -3.20 12.32 7.67
CA LEU A 75 -3.19 13.32 6.61
C LEU A 75 -4.54 14.02 6.43
N PHE A 76 -5.65 13.30 6.55
CA PHE A 76 -7.00 13.77 6.19
C PHE A 76 -7.99 13.75 7.35
N GLY A 77 -7.57 13.39 8.56
CA GLY A 77 -8.45 13.30 9.73
C GLY A 77 -8.73 14.65 10.43
N GLY A 78 -8.22 15.77 9.90
CA GLY A 78 -8.33 17.11 10.47
C GLY A 78 -8.76 18.17 9.45
N ASP A 79 -8.34 19.42 9.66
CA ASP A 79 -8.61 20.54 8.74
C ASP A 79 -8.09 20.27 7.31
N ALA A 80 -8.63 21.00 6.33
CA ALA A 80 -8.38 20.81 4.90
C ALA A 80 -6.91 20.97 4.43
N GLU A 81 -6.00 21.44 5.29
CA GLU A 81 -4.57 21.51 4.98
C GLU A 81 -3.77 20.53 5.84
N ILE A 82 -2.92 19.74 5.18
CA ILE A 82 -2.00 18.82 5.87
C ILE A 82 -0.98 19.63 6.67
N ALA A 83 -1.17 19.68 7.98
CA ALA A 83 -0.19 20.27 8.88
C ALA A 83 1.18 19.55 8.76
N TRP A 84 2.29 20.29 8.79
CA TRP A 84 3.64 19.71 8.67
C TRP A 84 3.96 18.65 9.75
N THR A 85 3.37 18.81 10.94
CA THR A 85 3.44 17.82 12.03
C THR A 85 2.81 16.49 11.62
N ASN A 86 1.67 16.53 10.94
CA ASN A 86 0.98 15.35 10.42
C ASN A 86 1.78 14.70 9.29
N ALA A 87 2.30 15.49 8.34
CA ALA A 87 3.16 14.98 7.26
C ALA A 87 4.43 14.30 7.81
N THR A 88 5.00 14.84 8.89
CA THR A 88 6.15 14.25 9.58
C THR A 88 5.79 12.92 10.23
N LEU A 89 4.71 12.86 11.00
CA LEU A 89 4.24 11.62 11.64
C LEU A 89 3.90 10.55 10.60
N ALA A 90 3.22 10.94 9.53
CA ALA A 90 2.89 10.06 8.41
C ALA A 90 4.16 9.52 7.76
N SER A 91 5.19 10.35 7.57
CA SER A 91 6.47 9.93 6.98
C SER A 91 7.23 8.95 7.87
N VAL A 92 7.22 9.17 9.20
CA VAL A 92 7.80 8.21 10.16
C VAL A 92 7.09 6.87 10.04
N TYR A 93 5.75 6.86 10.09
CA TYR A 93 4.96 5.64 9.98
C TYR A 93 5.21 4.94 8.64
N ARG A 94 5.21 5.68 7.54
CA ARG A 94 5.46 5.13 6.20
C ARG A 94 6.82 4.45 6.10
N ASN A 95 7.88 5.10 6.58
CA ASN A 95 9.21 4.51 6.61
C ASN A 95 9.25 3.22 7.45
N GLN A 96 8.51 3.17 8.56
CA GLN A 96 8.40 1.96 9.38
C GLN A 96 7.69 0.83 8.63
N GLN A 97 6.57 1.12 7.96
CA GLN A 97 5.85 0.13 7.15
C GLN A 97 6.71 -0.41 6.00
N ASP A 98 7.40 0.46 5.29
CA ASP A 98 8.31 0.06 4.21
C ASP A 98 9.47 -0.79 4.74
N ALA A 99 10.04 -0.44 5.90
CA ALA A 99 11.09 -1.24 6.54
C ALA A 99 10.57 -2.62 7.00
N ILE A 100 9.35 -2.68 7.53
CA ILE A 100 8.71 -3.95 7.90
C ILE A 100 8.49 -4.80 6.65
N PHE A 101 7.97 -4.21 5.58
CA PHE A 101 7.75 -4.90 4.31
C PHE A 101 9.06 -5.48 3.74
N GLN A 102 10.13 -4.69 3.72
CA GLN A 102 11.47 -5.12 3.31
C GLN A 102 12.04 -6.23 4.20
N ARG A 103 11.69 -6.25 5.49
CA ARG A 103 12.08 -7.34 6.39
C ARG A 103 11.25 -8.59 6.11
N LEU A 104 9.94 -8.47 5.92
CA LEU A 104 9.05 -9.59 5.63
C LEU A 104 9.44 -10.26 4.31
N SER A 105 9.80 -9.49 3.28
CA SER A 105 10.25 -10.05 2.00
C SER A 105 11.53 -10.89 2.13
N ARG A 106 12.31 -10.73 3.20
CA ARG A 106 13.53 -11.51 3.48
C ARG A 106 13.35 -12.55 4.60
N THR A 107 12.16 -12.59 5.21
CA THR A 107 11.89 -13.47 6.36
C THR A 107 11.52 -14.85 5.86
N GLU A 108 12.09 -15.88 6.49
CA GLU A 108 11.59 -17.25 6.31
C GLU A 108 10.27 -17.41 7.05
N PHE A 109 9.23 -17.74 6.29
CA PHE A 109 7.93 -18.06 6.85
C PHE A 109 7.76 -19.58 6.91
N PRO A 110 7.09 -20.13 7.94
CA PRO A 110 6.76 -21.56 7.98
C PRO A 110 5.99 -21.99 6.72
N GLU A 111 6.21 -23.21 6.23
CA GLU A 111 5.59 -23.71 4.99
C GLU A 111 4.05 -23.53 4.97
N HIS A 112 3.39 -23.75 6.11
CA HIS A 112 1.93 -23.62 6.23
C HIS A 112 1.41 -22.19 6.08
N THR A 113 2.27 -21.17 6.19
CA THR A 113 1.91 -19.76 6.02
C THR A 113 2.17 -19.24 4.60
N GLN A 114 3.04 -19.89 3.83
CA GLN A 114 3.27 -19.60 2.41
C GLN A 114 2.35 -20.42 1.50
N ARG A 115 1.07 -20.50 1.87
CA ARG A 115 0.07 -21.16 1.03
C ARG A 115 -0.27 -20.32 -0.21
N PRO A 116 -0.90 -20.91 -1.24
CA PRO A 116 -1.41 -20.13 -2.35
C PRO A 116 -2.36 -19.02 -1.87
N VAL A 117 -2.27 -17.87 -2.53
CA VAL A 117 -3.07 -16.68 -2.22
C VAL A 117 -4.15 -16.53 -3.29
N SER A 118 -5.39 -16.40 -2.85
CA SER A 118 -6.55 -16.19 -3.74
C SER A 118 -6.93 -14.72 -3.78
N CYS A 119 -6.87 -14.14 -4.97
CA CYS A 119 -7.17 -12.74 -5.24
C CYS A 119 -8.42 -12.62 -6.11
N LEU A 120 -9.33 -11.74 -5.72
CA LEU A 120 -10.45 -11.31 -6.54
C LEU A 120 -10.11 -9.94 -7.15
N PHE A 121 -10.23 -9.80 -8.47
CA PHE A 121 -10.03 -8.55 -9.18
C PHE A 121 -11.35 -8.04 -9.74
N LEU A 122 -11.71 -6.81 -9.39
CA LEU A 122 -12.97 -6.15 -9.72
C LEU A 122 -12.72 -4.82 -10.43
N THR A 123 -13.71 -4.36 -11.19
CA THR A 123 -13.74 -2.99 -11.76
C THR A 123 -14.93 -2.19 -11.22
N SER A 124 -14.98 -0.89 -11.53
CA SER A 124 -16.11 -0.01 -11.17
C SER A 124 -17.49 -0.45 -11.72
N THR A 125 -17.52 -1.30 -12.74
CA THR A 125 -18.75 -1.82 -13.36
C THR A 125 -19.15 -3.21 -12.87
N SER A 126 -18.38 -3.77 -11.94
CA SER A 126 -18.56 -5.15 -11.48
C SER A 126 -19.71 -5.29 -10.50
N ASP A 127 -20.72 -6.07 -10.88
CA ASP A 127 -21.79 -6.49 -9.97
C ASP A 127 -21.27 -7.59 -9.02
N VAL A 128 -20.98 -7.19 -7.78
CA VAL A 128 -20.46 -8.07 -6.71
C VAL A 128 -21.49 -9.13 -6.31
N SER A 129 -22.79 -8.89 -6.53
CA SER A 129 -23.83 -9.90 -6.30
C SER A 129 -23.76 -11.05 -7.32
N ARG A 130 -23.10 -10.81 -8.46
CA ARG A 130 -22.92 -11.75 -9.58
C ARG A 130 -21.50 -12.27 -9.75
N LEU A 131 -20.67 -12.25 -8.70
CA LEU A 131 -19.32 -12.88 -8.71
C LEU A 131 -19.30 -14.34 -9.21
N LEU A 132 -20.46 -15.00 -9.25
CA LEU A 132 -20.68 -16.36 -9.73
C LEU A 132 -20.66 -16.48 -11.26
N ASP A 133 -21.05 -15.41 -11.96
CA ASP A 133 -21.35 -15.44 -13.38
C ASP A 133 -20.40 -14.47 -14.09
N ASN A 134 -19.43 -14.99 -14.85
CA ASN A 134 -18.49 -14.26 -15.71
C ASN A 134 -17.15 -13.86 -15.06
N VAL A 135 -16.44 -14.85 -14.52
CA VAL A 135 -15.06 -14.69 -14.03
C VAL A 135 -14.09 -15.47 -14.92
N LYS A 136 -12.95 -14.86 -15.23
CA LYS A 136 -11.80 -15.47 -15.89
C LYS A 136 -10.78 -15.84 -14.83
N GLN A 137 -10.37 -17.11 -14.81
CA GLN A 137 -9.40 -17.60 -13.84
C GLN A 137 -8.00 -17.57 -14.42
N TYR A 138 -7.10 -16.99 -13.65
CA TYR A 138 -5.69 -16.95 -13.95
C TYR A 138 -4.88 -17.45 -12.77
N HIS A 139 -3.66 -17.87 -13.04
CA HIS A 139 -2.67 -18.06 -12.00
C HIS A 139 -1.29 -17.63 -12.47
N CYS A 140 -0.43 -17.36 -11.50
CA CYS A 140 0.98 -17.12 -11.72
C CYS A 140 1.79 -17.54 -10.49
N ASN A 141 3.09 -17.74 -10.69
CA ASN A 141 4.04 -17.86 -9.60
C ASN A 141 4.77 -16.52 -9.44
N LEU A 142 4.73 -15.97 -8.23
CA LEU A 142 5.39 -14.72 -7.89
C LEU A 142 6.43 -14.94 -6.81
N GLN A 143 7.64 -14.42 -7.03
CA GLN A 143 8.62 -14.35 -5.95
C GLN A 143 8.21 -13.25 -4.96
N VAL A 144 7.56 -13.67 -3.86
CA VAL A 144 7.10 -12.78 -2.78
C VAL A 144 8.16 -12.64 -1.69
N VAL A 145 8.77 -13.75 -1.29
CA VAL A 145 9.82 -13.82 -0.26
C VAL A 145 11.13 -14.23 -0.92
N SER A 146 12.22 -13.49 -0.75
CA SER A 146 13.49 -13.71 -1.45
C SER A 146 14.15 -15.07 -1.20
N SER A 147 13.94 -15.67 -0.02
CA SER A 147 14.56 -16.95 0.38
C SER A 147 13.67 -18.19 0.17
N GLY A 148 12.38 -18.00 -0.17
CA GLY A 148 11.41 -19.09 -0.30
C GLY A 148 11.13 -19.50 -1.74
N PRO A 149 10.37 -20.59 -1.95
CA PRO A 149 9.83 -20.90 -3.28
C PRO A 149 8.86 -19.79 -3.74
N PRO A 150 8.67 -19.61 -5.05
CA PRO A 150 7.64 -18.71 -5.57
C PRO A 150 6.26 -19.06 -5.02
N THR A 151 5.50 -18.04 -4.66
CA THR A 151 4.12 -18.17 -4.20
C THR A 151 3.20 -18.31 -5.41
N CYS A 152 2.35 -19.35 -5.42
CA CYS A 152 1.28 -19.46 -6.41
C CYS A 152 0.14 -18.50 -6.04
N ILE A 153 -0.28 -17.68 -6.99
CA ILE A 153 -1.35 -16.71 -6.84
C ILE A 153 -2.45 -17.07 -7.82
N PHE A 154 -3.68 -17.20 -7.30
CA PHE A 154 -4.88 -17.42 -8.10
C PHE A 154 -5.64 -16.11 -8.22
N PHE A 155 -5.98 -15.73 -9.44
CA PHE A 155 -6.82 -14.58 -9.72
C PHE A 155 -8.15 -15.03 -10.30
N ASP A 156 -9.21 -14.62 -9.63
CA ASP A 156 -10.54 -14.57 -10.19
C ASP A 156 -10.76 -13.14 -10.69
N VAL A 157 -10.82 -12.96 -12.00
CA VAL A 157 -10.92 -11.65 -12.65
C VAL A 157 -12.27 -11.54 -13.33
N VAL A 158 -13.09 -10.58 -12.93
CA VAL A 158 -14.37 -10.27 -13.60
C VAL A 158 -14.17 -10.00 -15.09
N SER A 159 -15.11 -10.44 -15.91
CA SER A 159 -14.91 -10.48 -17.37
C SER A 159 -14.76 -9.11 -18.03
N ASP A 160 -15.30 -8.07 -17.40
CA ASP A 160 -15.24 -6.65 -17.78
C ASP A 160 -13.88 -5.98 -17.42
N ALA A 161 -13.05 -6.61 -16.57
CA ALA A 161 -11.66 -6.21 -16.34
C ALA A 161 -10.76 -6.57 -17.52
N THR A 162 -11.00 -5.94 -18.68
CA THR A 162 -10.32 -6.27 -19.94
C THR A 162 -8.84 -5.91 -19.96
N HIS A 163 -8.42 -4.92 -19.16
CA HIS A 163 -7.06 -4.41 -19.06
C HIS A 163 -6.17 -5.19 -18.10
N PHE A 164 -6.73 -5.95 -17.15
CA PHE A 164 -5.96 -6.66 -16.10
C PHE A 164 -4.76 -7.44 -16.66
N LYS A 165 -4.98 -8.23 -17.72
CA LYS A 165 -3.91 -9.04 -18.33
C LYS A 165 -2.81 -8.18 -18.94
N HIS A 166 -3.18 -7.06 -19.56
CA HIS A 166 -2.20 -6.14 -20.16
C HIS A 166 -1.32 -5.54 -19.06
N ASP A 167 -1.94 -5.02 -18.01
CA ASP A 167 -1.23 -4.31 -16.95
C ASP A 167 -0.35 -5.26 -16.13
N TRP A 168 -0.84 -6.47 -15.84
CA TRP A 168 -0.02 -7.50 -15.20
C TRP A 168 1.25 -7.81 -16.02
N ASN A 169 1.09 -8.06 -17.32
CA ASN A 169 2.22 -8.46 -18.17
C ASN A 169 3.22 -7.32 -18.43
N GLY A 170 2.78 -6.06 -18.33
CA GLY A 170 3.65 -4.88 -18.44
C GLY A 170 4.74 -4.86 -17.37
N PHE A 171 4.45 -5.37 -16.16
CA PHE A 171 5.36 -5.33 -15.02
C PHE A 171 5.91 -6.70 -14.58
N SER A 172 5.28 -7.81 -15.00
CA SER A 172 5.67 -9.16 -14.55
C SER A 172 7.14 -9.50 -14.84
N HIS A 173 7.65 -9.08 -16.00
CA HIS A 173 9.04 -9.35 -16.40
C HIS A 173 10.07 -8.55 -15.59
N LEU A 174 9.74 -7.33 -15.18
CA LEU A 174 10.63 -6.47 -14.39
C LEU A 174 10.67 -6.88 -12.91
N SER A 175 9.54 -7.40 -12.43
CA SER A 175 9.33 -7.70 -11.01
C SER A 175 9.53 -9.19 -10.68
N GLY A 176 10.10 -10.01 -11.58
CA GLY A 176 10.41 -11.41 -11.30
C GLY A 176 9.18 -12.31 -11.12
N GLY A 177 8.02 -11.92 -11.69
CA GLY A 177 6.83 -12.76 -11.75
C GLY A 177 6.82 -13.65 -12.99
N SER A 178 6.18 -14.81 -12.91
CA SER A 178 5.90 -15.60 -14.11
C SER A 178 4.83 -14.90 -14.96
N CYS A 179 4.80 -15.21 -16.25
CA CYS A 179 3.68 -14.82 -17.11
C CYS A 179 2.36 -15.35 -16.54
N LEU A 180 1.30 -14.56 -16.72
CA LEU A 180 -0.05 -14.94 -16.32
C LEU A 180 -0.55 -16.13 -17.16
N GLN A 181 -0.90 -17.23 -16.52
CA GLN A 181 -1.45 -18.42 -17.19
C GLN A 181 -2.95 -18.49 -16.96
N LYS A 182 -3.72 -18.47 -18.05
CA LYS A 182 -5.18 -18.59 -18.02
C LYS A 182 -5.56 -20.06 -17.75
N LEU A 183 -6.36 -20.30 -16.73
CA LEU A 183 -6.86 -21.63 -16.36
C LEU A 183 -8.18 -21.96 -17.04
N GLN A 184 -9.17 -21.07 -16.88
CA GLN A 184 -10.54 -21.34 -17.32
C GLN A 184 -11.33 -20.04 -17.50
N ASP A 185 -12.29 -20.05 -18.43
CA ASP A 185 -13.40 -19.08 -18.45
C ASP A 185 -14.61 -19.73 -17.76
N ILE A 186 -15.13 -19.12 -16.69
CA ILE A 186 -16.39 -19.55 -16.09
C ILE A 186 -17.49 -18.62 -16.58
N ALA A 187 -18.23 -19.10 -17.59
CA ALA A 187 -19.52 -18.53 -17.95
C ALA A 187 -20.58 -19.06 -16.99
N GLY A 188 -21.39 -18.15 -16.42
CA GLY A 188 -22.49 -18.51 -15.55
C GLY A 188 -23.56 -19.28 -16.31
N SER A 189 -23.50 -20.61 -16.32
CA SER A 189 -24.65 -21.43 -16.67
C SER A 189 -25.44 -21.60 -15.37
N GLY A 190 -26.59 -20.91 -15.24
CA GLY A 190 -27.42 -20.87 -14.04
C GLY A 190 -28.03 -22.22 -13.61
N THR A 191 -27.41 -23.34 -13.97
CA THR A 191 -27.88 -24.72 -13.82
C THR A 191 -26.85 -25.66 -13.18
N GLU A 192 -25.57 -25.29 -13.08
CA GLU A 192 -24.62 -26.11 -12.32
C GLU A 192 -24.57 -25.64 -10.87
N VAL A 193 -24.94 -26.55 -9.96
CA VAL A 193 -24.74 -26.46 -8.50
C VAL A 193 -23.23 -26.62 -8.19
N GLY A 194 -22.41 -25.84 -8.90
CA GLY A 194 -21.00 -25.68 -8.63
C GLY A 194 -20.82 -24.86 -7.35
N LYS A 195 -19.77 -25.18 -6.60
CA LYS A 195 -19.37 -24.54 -5.33
C LYS A 195 -19.48 -23.01 -5.46
N ARG A 196 -20.53 -22.41 -4.88
CA ARG A 196 -20.72 -20.95 -4.92
C ARG A 196 -19.48 -20.28 -4.32
N ARG A 197 -18.79 -19.48 -5.13
CA ARG A 197 -17.69 -18.64 -4.66
C ARG A 197 -18.25 -17.60 -3.71
N ARG A 198 -17.65 -17.50 -2.53
CA ARG A 198 -17.99 -16.50 -1.52
C ARG A 198 -16.86 -15.50 -1.45
N LEU A 199 -17.19 -14.25 -1.11
CA LEU A 199 -16.17 -13.23 -0.87
C LEU A 199 -15.13 -13.70 0.17
N THR A 200 -15.56 -14.47 1.17
CA THR A 200 -14.71 -15.06 2.22
C THR A 200 -13.71 -16.10 1.73
N ASP A 201 -13.83 -16.58 0.48
CA ASP A 201 -12.91 -17.55 -0.10
C ASP A 201 -11.62 -16.89 -0.61
N TYR A 202 -11.61 -15.56 -0.73
CA TYR A 202 -10.47 -14.78 -1.20
C TYR A 202 -9.67 -14.22 -0.03
N ASP A 203 -8.34 -14.22 -0.16
CA ASP A 203 -7.43 -13.60 0.78
C ASP A 203 -7.28 -12.08 0.51
N CYS A 204 -7.40 -11.70 -0.76
CA CYS A 204 -7.24 -10.33 -1.23
C CYS A 204 -8.36 -9.95 -2.20
N VAL A 205 -8.85 -8.72 -2.09
CA VAL A 205 -9.79 -8.12 -3.04
C VAL A 205 -9.16 -6.86 -3.59
N ILE A 206 -8.99 -6.79 -4.91
CA ILE A 206 -8.44 -5.64 -5.62
C ILE A 206 -9.56 -5.04 -6.46
N LEU A 207 -9.85 -3.77 -6.24
CA LEU A 207 -10.84 -3.03 -6.99
C LEU A 207 -10.18 -1.90 -7.77
N ASP A 208 -10.30 -1.96 -9.09
CA ASP A 208 -9.77 -0.98 -10.01
C ASP A 208 -10.87 -0.10 -10.59
N VAL A 209 -10.91 1.17 -10.17
CA VAL A 209 -12.05 2.06 -10.34
C VAL A 209 -11.72 3.21 -11.29
N ASP A 210 -12.64 3.54 -12.19
CA ASP A 210 -12.68 4.88 -12.79
C ASP A 210 -13.37 5.84 -11.83
N TYR A 211 -12.58 6.54 -11.02
CA TYR A 211 -13.06 7.50 -10.02
C TYR A 211 -13.66 8.77 -10.65
N GLY A 212 -13.58 8.92 -11.97
CA GLY A 212 -14.31 9.96 -12.70
C GLY A 212 -15.81 9.68 -12.89
N ASP A 213 -16.30 8.49 -12.48
CA ASP A 213 -17.69 8.05 -12.65
C ASP A 213 -18.25 7.45 -11.35
N THR A 214 -18.55 8.32 -10.37
CA THR A 214 -18.80 7.92 -8.97
C THR A 214 -20.19 7.34 -8.69
N ILE A 215 -21.16 7.47 -9.61
CA ILE A 215 -22.57 7.11 -9.34
C ILE A 215 -22.75 5.59 -9.19
N GLN A 216 -22.05 4.78 -9.99
CA GLN A 216 -22.13 3.32 -9.94
C GLN A 216 -21.33 2.73 -8.76
N LEU A 217 -20.31 3.44 -8.30
CA LEU A 217 -19.33 2.94 -7.32
C LEU A 217 -19.95 2.66 -5.95
N HIS A 218 -20.88 3.51 -5.47
CA HIS A 218 -21.30 3.47 -4.07
C HIS A 218 -22.19 2.26 -3.71
N ALA A 219 -23.12 1.85 -4.57
CA ALA A 219 -24.07 0.79 -4.23
C ALA A 219 -23.42 -0.59 -4.11
N ASP A 220 -22.53 -0.95 -5.04
CA ASP A 220 -21.87 -2.26 -5.06
C ASP A 220 -20.70 -2.33 -4.06
N MET A 221 -20.12 -1.18 -3.72
CA MET A 221 -19.06 -1.08 -2.71
C MET A 221 -19.56 -1.40 -1.30
N ASP A 222 -20.78 -0.98 -0.96
CA ASP A 222 -21.28 -1.19 0.40
C ASP A 222 -21.45 -2.67 0.73
N ASP A 223 -21.99 -3.44 -0.21
CA ASP A 223 -22.15 -4.88 -0.08
C ASP A 223 -20.79 -5.60 -0.04
N LEU A 224 -19.83 -5.16 -0.88
CA LEU A 224 -18.48 -5.71 -0.89
C LEU A 224 -17.79 -5.51 0.46
N LEU A 225 -17.72 -4.26 0.91
CA LEU A 225 -17.01 -3.86 2.13
C LEU A 225 -17.64 -4.45 3.39
N SER A 226 -18.97 -4.55 3.44
CA SER A 226 -19.71 -5.18 4.54
C SER A 226 -19.45 -6.68 4.67
N GLY A 227 -19.15 -7.35 3.55
CA GLY A 227 -18.84 -8.79 3.51
C GLY A 227 -17.39 -9.14 3.89
N MET A 228 -16.51 -8.15 4.06
CA MET A 228 -15.09 -8.39 4.29
C MET A 228 -14.76 -8.78 5.73
N THR A 229 -13.76 -9.64 5.88
CA THR A 229 -13.30 -10.15 7.17
C THR A 229 -11.92 -9.60 7.56
N PRO A 230 -11.54 -9.62 8.85
CA PRO A 230 -10.22 -9.15 9.30
C PRO A 230 -9.03 -9.94 8.72
N ARG A 231 -9.28 -11.09 8.08
CA ARG A 231 -8.24 -11.91 7.46
C ARG A 231 -7.87 -11.42 6.06
N GLN A 232 -8.74 -10.61 5.46
CA GLN A 232 -8.61 -10.17 4.07
C GLN A 232 -7.89 -8.83 3.97
N THR A 233 -7.30 -8.59 2.81
CA THR A 233 -6.82 -7.27 2.42
C THR A 233 -7.69 -6.73 1.29
N PHE A 234 -8.24 -5.54 1.47
CA PHE A 234 -8.85 -4.73 0.42
C PHE A 234 -7.79 -3.81 -0.19
N ILE A 235 -7.73 -3.73 -1.51
CA ILE A 235 -6.91 -2.74 -2.19
C ILE A 235 -7.79 -2.07 -3.22
N THR A 236 -7.75 -0.75 -3.24
CA THR A 236 -8.35 0.00 -4.33
C THR A 236 -7.33 0.84 -5.05
N THR A 237 -7.53 0.95 -6.35
CA THR A 237 -6.68 1.72 -7.25
C THR A 237 -7.51 2.16 -8.45
N GLY A 238 -6.90 2.88 -9.37
CA GLY A 238 -7.47 3.13 -10.69
C GLY A 238 -7.22 4.52 -11.20
N SER A 239 -8.13 4.99 -12.04
CA SER A 239 -7.91 6.17 -12.88
C SER A 239 -8.80 7.34 -12.47
N LEU A 240 -8.24 8.55 -12.58
CA LEU A 240 -8.92 9.81 -12.32
C LEU A 240 -8.93 10.68 -13.60
N LEU A 241 -9.09 10.05 -14.77
CA LEU A 241 -8.89 10.69 -16.08
C LEU A 241 -9.77 11.91 -16.33
N ARG A 242 -10.92 11.99 -15.64
CA ARG A 242 -11.88 13.10 -15.77
C ARG A 242 -11.64 14.23 -14.77
N ILE A 243 -10.82 14.02 -13.74
CA ILE A 243 -10.50 15.00 -12.71
C ILE A 243 -9.27 15.79 -13.14
N LYS A 244 -9.40 17.13 -13.16
CA LYS A 244 -8.32 18.04 -13.57
C LYS A 244 -7.65 18.65 -12.35
N GLY A 245 -6.37 19.00 -12.48
CA GLY A 245 -5.63 19.73 -11.45
C GLY A 245 -4.90 18.85 -10.44
N LEU A 246 -4.94 17.53 -10.61
CA LEU A 246 -4.13 16.59 -9.83
C LEU A 246 -2.70 16.63 -10.34
N VAL A 247 -1.78 17.11 -9.50
CA VAL A 247 -0.37 17.33 -9.85
C VAL A 247 0.55 16.32 -9.18
N SER A 248 0.09 15.65 -8.12
CA SER A 248 0.85 14.64 -7.38
C SER A 248 0.11 13.30 -7.24
N ASN A 249 0.82 12.24 -6.82
CA ASN A 249 0.16 10.98 -6.45
C ASN A 249 -0.68 11.15 -5.18
N LEU A 250 -0.27 12.04 -4.26
CA LEU A 250 -1.02 12.32 -3.05
C LEU A 250 -2.39 12.93 -3.37
N ASP A 251 -2.45 13.91 -4.27
CA ASP A 251 -3.73 14.52 -4.72
C ASP A 251 -4.65 13.43 -5.29
N CYS A 252 -4.08 12.50 -6.06
CA CYS A 252 -4.84 11.40 -6.63
C CYS A 252 -5.40 10.47 -5.54
N MET A 253 -4.58 10.07 -4.57
CA MET A 253 -5.02 9.20 -3.47
C MET A 253 -6.01 9.91 -2.54
N GLU A 254 -5.87 11.22 -2.36
CA GLU A 254 -6.82 12.06 -1.64
C GLU A 254 -8.18 12.08 -2.35
N GLU A 255 -8.22 12.33 -3.65
CA GLU A 255 -9.45 12.28 -4.43
C GLU A 255 -10.10 10.89 -4.41
N MET A 256 -9.30 9.81 -4.51
CA MET A 256 -9.82 8.44 -4.36
C MET A 256 -10.42 8.24 -2.97
N PHE A 257 -9.74 8.69 -1.91
CA PHE A 257 -10.22 8.58 -0.54
C PHE A 257 -11.56 9.31 -0.33
N TRP A 258 -11.69 10.53 -0.84
CA TRP A 258 -12.93 11.31 -0.73
C TRP A 258 -14.04 10.77 -1.64
N SER A 259 -13.70 10.26 -2.83
CA SER A 259 -14.66 9.57 -3.71
C SER A 259 -15.23 8.29 -3.08
N LEU A 260 -14.49 7.68 -2.16
CA LEU A 260 -14.96 6.54 -1.36
C LEU A 260 -15.78 6.95 -0.14
N GLY A 261 -16.01 8.25 0.09
CA GLY A 261 -16.79 8.79 1.21
C GLY A 261 -15.96 9.24 2.42
N GLY A 262 -14.62 9.25 2.32
CA GLY A 262 -13.73 9.67 3.40
C GLY A 262 -13.90 8.84 4.68
N PHE A 263 -13.73 9.43 5.87
CA PHE A 263 -14.07 8.73 7.13
C PHE A 263 -15.51 8.93 7.59
N GLU A 264 -16.15 10.03 7.20
CA GLU A 264 -17.49 10.39 7.70
C GLU A 264 -18.61 9.58 7.05
N PHE A 265 -18.47 9.26 5.76
CA PHE A 265 -19.54 8.67 4.97
C PHE A 265 -19.16 7.32 4.35
N SER A 266 -17.94 6.83 4.57
CA SER A 266 -17.45 5.57 4.02
C SER A 266 -17.49 4.41 5.01
N LEU A 267 -17.84 3.22 4.51
CA LEU A 267 -17.57 1.97 5.21
C LEU A 267 -16.07 1.70 5.40
N LEU A 268 -15.16 2.35 4.67
CA LEU A 268 -13.70 2.21 4.89
C LEU A 268 -13.28 2.47 6.34
N SER A 269 -14.00 3.36 7.03
CA SER A 269 -13.79 3.62 8.46
C SER A 269 -14.19 2.43 9.35
N GLN A 270 -15.18 1.66 8.92
CA GLN A 270 -15.83 0.59 9.69
C GLN A 270 -15.37 -0.83 9.29
N ILE A 271 -14.78 -1.01 8.11
CA ILE A 271 -14.38 -2.36 7.68
C ILE A 271 -13.35 -2.93 8.64
N SER A 272 -13.44 -4.23 8.88
CA SER A 272 -12.47 -4.92 9.75
C SER A 272 -11.23 -5.42 9.01
N ALA A 273 -11.29 -5.47 7.68
CA ALA A 273 -10.18 -5.84 6.81
C ALA A 273 -9.11 -4.73 6.76
N ASN A 274 -7.88 -5.15 6.50
CA ASN A 274 -6.82 -4.21 6.13
C ASN A 274 -7.17 -3.60 4.78
N TRP A 275 -6.96 -2.30 4.62
CA TRP A 275 -7.16 -1.66 3.33
C TRP A 275 -6.04 -0.71 2.94
N ARG A 276 -5.81 -0.60 1.63
CA ARG A 276 -4.90 0.38 1.04
C ARG A 276 -5.50 1.01 -0.21
N ILE A 277 -5.29 2.31 -0.36
CA ILE A 277 -5.45 3.04 -1.62
C ILE A 277 -4.09 3.03 -2.29
N TRP A 278 -4.02 2.65 -3.56
CA TRP A 278 -2.80 2.64 -4.36
C TRP A 278 -2.93 3.59 -5.54
N CYS A 279 -1.90 4.40 -5.76
CA CYS A 279 -1.78 5.27 -6.92
C CYS A 279 -0.34 5.27 -7.41
N ASN A 280 -0.15 5.28 -8.73
CA ASN A 280 1.18 5.47 -9.32
C ASN A 280 1.11 6.33 -10.59
N GLN A 281 0.23 7.33 -10.57
CA GLN A 281 -0.16 8.11 -11.73
C GLN A 281 0.99 8.98 -12.27
N HIS A 282 1.80 9.56 -11.38
CA HIS A 282 2.85 10.50 -11.75
C HIS A 282 4.16 9.84 -12.22
N GLN A 283 4.51 8.65 -11.71
CA GLN A 283 5.81 8.04 -11.98
C GLN A 283 5.81 7.13 -13.23
N ASN A 284 4.66 6.63 -13.69
CA ASN A 284 4.57 5.56 -14.70
C ASN A 284 3.50 5.74 -15.78
N HIS A 285 3.32 6.92 -16.40
CA HIS A 285 2.34 7.11 -17.49
C HIS A 285 0.93 6.54 -17.17
N PHE A 286 0.42 6.75 -15.94
CA PHE A 286 -0.87 6.20 -15.47
C PHE A 286 -0.90 4.67 -15.27
N ALA A 287 0.23 3.96 -15.32
CA ALA A 287 0.28 2.50 -15.14
C ALA A 287 0.62 2.11 -13.69
N ILE A 288 -0.28 1.37 -13.06
CA ILE A 288 -0.10 0.80 -11.72
C ILE A 288 0.71 -0.50 -11.84
N ASP A 289 1.78 -0.61 -11.04
CA ASP A 289 2.53 -1.87 -10.93
C ASP A 289 1.72 -2.85 -10.06
N PHE A 290 0.78 -3.56 -10.69
CA PHE A 290 -0.04 -4.57 -10.02
C PHE A 290 0.78 -5.71 -9.42
N VAL A 291 2.01 -5.96 -9.92
CA VAL A 291 2.88 -6.98 -9.34
C VAL A 291 3.40 -6.51 -7.98
N GLU A 292 3.75 -5.24 -7.85
CA GLU A 292 4.09 -4.61 -6.57
C GLU A 292 2.89 -4.67 -5.60
N VAL A 293 1.71 -4.25 -6.06
CA VAL A 293 0.45 -4.30 -5.28
C VAL A 293 0.20 -5.70 -4.72
N VAL A 294 0.25 -6.71 -5.59
CA VAL A 294 -0.04 -8.10 -5.21
C VAL A 294 1.04 -8.66 -4.29
N ARG A 295 2.31 -8.33 -4.49
CA ARG A 295 3.39 -8.72 -3.56
C ARG A 295 3.14 -8.16 -2.16
N TRP A 296 2.71 -6.90 -2.06
CA TRP A 296 2.28 -6.28 -0.81
C TRP A 296 1.12 -7.03 -0.16
N ALA A 297 0.09 -7.36 -0.93
CA ALA A 297 -1.05 -8.11 -0.45
C ALA A 297 -0.65 -9.51 0.09
N CYS A 298 0.23 -10.23 -0.62
CA CYS A 298 0.70 -11.54 -0.19
C CYS A 298 1.49 -11.48 1.13
N LEU A 299 2.39 -10.50 1.31
CA LEU A 299 3.15 -10.37 2.56
C LEU A 299 2.26 -10.00 3.74
N ASP A 300 1.24 -9.18 3.51
CA ASP A 300 0.17 -8.89 4.47
C ASP A 300 -0.53 -10.18 4.94
N VAL A 301 -0.94 -11.02 3.98
CA VAL A 301 -1.61 -12.30 4.22
C VAL A 301 -0.70 -13.25 5.00
N PHE A 302 0.57 -13.39 4.61
CA PHE A 302 1.54 -14.26 5.28
C PHE A 302 1.82 -13.81 6.71
N SER A 303 1.97 -12.50 6.93
CA SER A 303 2.19 -11.95 8.27
C SER A 303 1.03 -12.31 9.21
N ARG A 304 -0.21 -12.11 8.76
CA ARG A 304 -1.41 -12.43 9.57
C ARG A 304 -1.53 -13.92 9.84
N GLN A 305 -1.25 -14.78 8.86
CA GLN A 305 -1.30 -16.23 9.03
C GLN A 305 -0.21 -16.75 9.98
N GLY A 306 0.96 -16.11 10.00
CA GLY A 306 2.04 -16.42 10.93
C GLY A 306 1.87 -15.85 12.34
N GLY A 307 0.73 -15.22 12.65
CA GLY A 307 0.46 -14.60 13.96
C GLY A 307 1.29 -13.34 14.23
N LYS A 308 1.94 -12.77 13.20
CA LYS A 308 2.61 -11.47 13.27
C LYS A 308 1.60 -10.42 12.79
N THR A 309 0.94 -9.75 13.72
CA THR A 309 0.05 -8.63 13.37
C THR A 309 0.91 -7.48 12.85
N LEU A 310 0.73 -7.09 11.59
CA LEU A 310 1.13 -5.76 11.13
C LEU A 310 0.22 -4.77 11.83
N HIS A 311 0.79 -3.79 12.53
CA HIS A 311 0.00 -2.69 13.07
C HIS A 311 -0.53 -1.86 11.90
N CYS A 312 -1.83 -2.01 11.64
CA CYS A 312 -2.63 -1.16 10.77
C CYS A 312 -3.30 -0.07 11.59
#